data_AF-A0A821YTF0-F1
#
_entry.id   AF-A0A821YTF0-F1
#
_cell.length_a   1.000
_cell.length_b   1.000
_cell.length_c   1.000
_cell.angle_alpha   90.00
_cell.angle_beta   90.00
_cell.angle_gamma   90.00
#
_symmetry.space_group_name_H-M   'P 1'
#
loop_
_entity.id
_entity.type
_entity.pdbx_description
1 polymer ?
#
loop_
_entity_poly.entity_id
_entity_poly.type
_entity_poly.pdbx_seq_one_letter_code
_entity_poly.pdbx_strand_id
1 'polypeptide(L)' 'SGLGSTPSTSGQRAFIEEDNDGRKKYKIQFDIGEFRPEELNVKIDGRMLIVKGDRQVKVG' A
#
# COMPACT_ATOMS: atom_id res chain seq x y z
N SER A 1 5.18 18.70 17.36
CA SER A 1 4.26 17.65 17.83
C SER A 1 4.28 16.48 16.87
N GLY A 2 4.84 15.33 17.31
CA GLY A 2 4.60 14.00 16.74
C GLY A 2 5.20 13.65 15.38
N LEU A 3 6.53 13.52 15.28
CA LEU A 3 7.17 12.73 14.21
C LEU A 3 6.92 11.23 14.50
N GLY A 4 5.85 10.68 13.94
CA GLY A 4 5.56 9.25 13.95
C GLY A 4 6.27 8.55 12.79
N SER A 5 7.59 8.42 12.85
CA SER A 5 8.36 7.62 11.89
C SER A 5 8.08 6.15 12.15
N THR A 6 7.17 5.56 11.37
CA THR A 6 6.99 4.11 11.35
C THR A 6 8.28 3.44 10.82
N PRO A 7 8.62 2.22 11.28
CA PRO A 7 9.85 1.56 10.84
C PRO A 7 9.77 1.35 9.34
N SER A 8 10.62 2.03 8.59
CA SER A 8 10.71 1.86 7.14
C SER A 8 11.37 0.51 6.86
N THR A 9 10.58 -0.55 6.74
CA THR A 9 10.91 -1.61 5.78
C THR A 9 11.06 -0.89 4.44
N SER A 10 12.24 -0.99 3.83
CA SER A 10 12.79 -0.07 2.82
C SER A 10 11.95 0.23 1.56
N GLY A 11 10.76 -0.38 1.40
CA GLY A 11 9.84 -0.15 0.28
C GLY A 11 8.41 0.28 0.66
N GLN A 12 8.05 0.43 1.94
CA GLN A 12 6.70 0.80 2.36
C GLN A 12 6.68 2.13 3.13
N ARG A 13 5.87 3.09 2.66
CA ARG A 13 5.63 4.38 3.31
C ARG A 13 4.17 4.47 3.74
N ALA A 14 3.93 4.85 4.99
CA ALA A 14 2.58 5.11 5.51
C ALA A 14 2.47 6.53 6.05
N PHE A 15 1.40 7.24 5.71
CA PHE A 15 1.16 8.62 6.14
C PHE A 15 -0.33 8.91 6.27
N ILE A 16 -0.66 9.94 7.04
CA ILE A 16 -2.03 10.44 7.21
C ILE A 16 -2.15 11.72 6.39
N GLU A 17 -3.14 11.78 5.52
CA GLU A 17 -3.50 12.99 4.76
C GLU A 17 -4.85 13.50 5.23
N GLU A 18 -5.00 14.82 5.35
CA GLU A 18 -6.29 15.45 5.64
C GLU A 18 -6.91 15.93 4.32
N ASP A 19 -8.16 15.57 4.06
CA ASP A 19 -8.88 16.08 2.89
C ASP A 19 -9.50 17.46 3.13
N ASN A 20 -10.11 18.04 2.09
CA ASN A 20 -10.72 19.37 2.15
C ASN A 20 -11.86 19.48 3.19
N ASP A 21 -12.41 18.36 3.65
CA ASP A 21 -13.47 18.30 4.67
C ASP A 21 -12.90 18.08 6.09
N GLY A 22 -11.57 18.12 6.25
CA GLY A 22 -10.89 17.86 7.53
C GLY A 22 -10.83 16.38 7.91
N ARG A 23 -11.15 15.45 6.99
CA ARG A 23 -11.13 14.01 7.28
C ARG A 23 -9.74 13.45 7.07
N LYS A 24 -9.26 12.72 8.09
CA LYS A 24 -7.97 12.03 8.05
C LYS A 24 -8.09 10.71 7.27
N LYS A 25 -7.30 10.58 6.22
CA LYS A 25 -7.15 9.39 5.38
C LYS A 25 -5.80 8.75 5.65
N TYR A 26 -5.82 7.47 6.01
CA TYR A 26 -4.60 6.67 6.11
C TYR A 26 -4.18 6.19 4.72
N LYS A 27 -3.01 6.61 4.26
CA LYS A 27 -2.45 6.23 2.96
C LYS A 27 -1.22 5.36 3.15
N ILE A 28 -1.17 4.26 2.40
CA ILE A 28 -0.02 3.37 2.31
C ILE A 28 0.46 3.39 0.86
N GLN A 29 1.76 3.60 0.68
CA GLN A 29 2.44 3.54 -0.60
C GLN A 29 3.48 2.43 -0.55
N PHE A 30 3.49 1.60 -1.59
CA PHE A 30 4.42 0.49 -1.77
C PHE A 30 4.93 0.49 -3.21
N ASP A 31 6.19 0.11 -3.39
CA ASP A 31 6.75 -0.16 -4.72
C ASP A 31 6.18 -1.49 -5.23
N ILE A 32 5.54 -1.45 -6.40
CA ILE A 32 4.96 -2.65 -7.05
C ILE A 32 5.98 -3.34 -7.96
N GLY A 33 7.19 -2.81 -8.06
CA GLY A 33 8.26 -3.33 -8.91
C GLY A 33 7.77 -3.52 -10.33
N GLU A 34 7.91 -4.74 -10.83
CA GLU A 34 7.51 -5.08 -12.20
C GLU A 34 6.00 -5.33 -12.35
N PHE A 35 5.25 -5.57 -11.26
CA PHE A 35 3.83 -5.93 -11.33
C PHE A 35 3.00 -4.86 -12.02
N ARG A 36 2.09 -5.27 -12.90
CA ARG A 36 1.12 -4.34 -13.47
C ARG A 36 -0.07 -4.14 -12.52
N PRO A 37 -0.76 -2.98 -12.55
CA PRO A 37 -1.93 -2.74 -11.72
C PRO A 37 -3.00 -3.83 -11.83
N GLU A 38 -3.20 -4.39 -13.02
CA GLU A 38 -4.20 -5.45 -13.27
C GLU A 38 -3.80 -6.80 -12.66
N GLU A 39 -2.52 -7.00 -12.33
CA GLU A 39 -1.98 -8.19 -11.66
C GLU A 39 -2.09 -8.08 -10.13
N LEU A 40 -2.52 -6.93 -9.61
CA LEU A 40 -2.65 -6.68 -8.18
C LEU A 40 -4.10 -6.84 -7.72
N ASN A 41 -4.26 -7.48 -6.57
CA ASN A 41 -5.52 -7.64 -5.88
C ASN A 41 -5.43 -7.03 -4.48
N VAL A 42 -6.34 -6.12 -4.17
CA VAL A 42 -6.45 -5.47 -2.86
C VAL A 42 -7.73 -5.92 -2.18
N LYS A 43 -7.61 -6.44 -0.97
CA LYS A 43 -8.73 -6.93 -0.16
C LYS A 43 -8.60 -6.48 1.29
N ILE A 44 -9.74 -6.38 1.96
CA ILE A 44 -9.81 -6.18 3.41
C ILE A 44 -10.39 -7.46 4.02
N ASP A 45 -9.68 -8.03 4.99
CA ASP A 45 -10.15 -9.17 5.77
C ASP A 45 -10.09 -8.81 7.26
N GLY A 46 -11.27 -8.56 7.84
CA GLY A 46 -11.41 -8.04 9.20
C GLY A 46 -10.68 -6.71 9.41
N ARG A 47 -9.54 -6.77 10.10
CA ARG A 47 -8.68 -5.60 10.39
C ARG A 47 -7.37 -5.59 9.58
N MET A 48 -7.26 -6.45 8.56
CA MET A 48 -6.07 -6.57 7.72
C MET A 48 -6.34 -6.06 6.31
N LEU A 49 -5.51 -5.13 5.84
CA LEU A 49 -5.42 -4.77 4.41
C LEU A 49 -4.42 -5.72 3.75
N ILE A 50 -4.87 -6.45 2.72
CA ILE A 50 -4.11 -7.46 2.01
C ILE A 50 -3.89 -6.99 0.57
N VAL A 51 -2.63 -6.92 0.15
CA VAL A 51 -2.23 -6.66 -1.24
C VAL A 51 -1.53 -7.91 -1.76
N LYS A 52 -2.02 -8.50 -2.85
CA LYS A 52 -1.45 -9.69 -3.51
C LYS A 52 -1.17 -9.38 -4.96
N GLY A 53 0.01 -9.76 -5.47
CA GLY A 53 0.31 -9.78 -6.90
C GLY A 53 0.25 -11.22 -7.41
N ASP A 54 -0.48 -11.46 -8.50
CA ASP A 54 -0.51 -12.73 -9.21
C ASP A 54 -0.08 -12.49 -10.67
N ARG A 55 1.02 -13.13 -11.06
CA ARG A 55 1.63 -12.99 -12.37
C ARG A 55 1.92 -14.36 -12.95
N GLN A 56 1.38 -14.62 -14.14
CA GLN A 56 1.80 -15.75 -14.95
C GLN A 56 3.08 -15.41 -15.71
N VAL A 57 4.20 -16.00 -15.30
CA VAL A 57 5.46 -15.89 -16.04
C VAL A 57 5.47 -16.96 -17.12
N LYS A 58 5.40 -16.54 -18.40
CA LYS A 58 5.69 -17.46 -19.52
C LYS A 58 7.19 -17.67 -19.57
N VAL A 59 7.64 -18.87 -19.18
CA VAL A 59 9.01 -19.32 -19.43
C VAL A 59 9.07 -19.79 -20.88
N GLY A 60 9.82 -19.07 -21.70
CA GLY A 60 10.11 -19.44 -23.09
C GLY A 60 11.23 -20.45 -23.19
#